data_AF-A0A3Q2FU23-F1
#
_entry.id   AF-A0A3Q2FU23-F1
#
_cell.length_a   1.000
_cell.length_b   1.000
_cell.length_c   1.000
_cell.angle_alpha   90.00
_cell.angle_beta   90.00
_cell.angle_gamma   90.00
#
_symmetry.space_group_name_H-M   'P 1'
#
loop_
_entity.id
_entity.type
_entity.pdbx_description
1 polymer ?
#
loop_
_entity_poly.entity_id
_entity_poly.type
_entity_poly.pdbx_seq_one_letter_code
_entity_poly.pdbx_strand_id
1 'polypeptide(L)'
;MVSLLEGLESAQQLMTQPCPPQPEVGARSRWKALKAELSSGMEETEELLRSLQERLQQISSRRRRLTQLLQLLHSKRRQREQLAVSLLKAQNALLSCDQQLKQLRGEAAAALGQLLSWQRFRDTLQEHVVAKQEVMEIRLISFNQSEMLVEIRPRFPSDPSSNELEPLRLSVSWRHDDRFLLQVDEQAAGLVEGCGSGSWSELSTQLLAVLKGYRGQAELLCEIQSLRSCYAIDWCPAQRLLVYLKSASLVCHLEVEEGYPRHGRAVLRCVRRDGHPVDTAALKPHTANPSLTNWLVFLSTSPLI
;
A
#
# COMPACT_ATOMS: atom_id res chain seq x y z
N MET A 1 -7.00 90.44 -82.25
CA MET A 1 -7.44 90.04 -83.61
C MET A 1 -8.68 89.14 -83.53
N VAL A 2 -9.70 89.49 -82.74
CA VAL A 2 -10.96 88.73 -82.63
C VAL A 2 -12.16 89.65 -82.89
N SER A 3 -11.92 90.82 -83.49
CA SER A 3 -12.91 91.90 -83.66
C SER A 3 -13.23 92.18 -85.13
N LEU A 4 -12.87 91.27 -86.04
CA LEU A 4 -13.00 91.42 -87.50
C LEU A 4 -13.80 90.28 -88.17
N LEU A 5 -14.46 89.42 -87.39
CA LEU A 5 -15.18 88.24 -87.91
C LEU A 5 -16.68 88.22 -87.55
N GLU A 6 -17.23 89.32 -87.05
CA GLU A 6 -18.63 89.40 -86.58
C GLU A 6 -19.65 89.83 -87.67
N GLY A 7 -19.29 89.83 -88.96
CA GLY A 7 -20.20 90.34 -89.99
C GLY A 7 -19.93 89.83 -91.40
N LEU A 8 -19.92 88.51 -91.60
CA LEU A 8 -19.86 87.92 -92.95
C LEU A 8 -20.88 86.78 -93.08
N GLU A 9 -22.12 87.16 -93.40
CA GLU A 9 -23.16 86.27 -93.89
C GLU A 9 -22.95 86.04 -95.40
N SER A 10 -22.43 84.86 -95.77
CA SER A 10 -22.30 84.31 -97.13
C SER A 10 -21.02 84.63 -97.94
N ALA A 11 -20.50 83.58 -98.59
CA ALA A 11 -19.17 83.46 -99.20
C ALA A 11 -18.95 84.24 -100.51
N GLN A 12 -19.94 85.01 -100.99
CA GLN A 12 -19.84 85.76 -102.25
C GLN A 12 -19.25 87.18 -102.11
N GLN A 13 -19.05 87.68 -100.88
CA GLN A 13 -18.47 89.02 -100.63
C GLN A 13 -16.93 89.04 -100.50
N LEU A 14 -16.27 87.89 -100.47
CA LEU A 14 -14.80 87.79 -100.37
C LEU A 14 -14.06 87.93 -101.72
N MET A 15 -14.78 87.96 -102.84
CA MET A 15 -14.17 87.90 -104.19
C MET A 15 -13.92 89.26 -104.86
N THR A 16 -14.22 90.40 -104.20
CA THR A 16 -14.19 91.73 -104.86
C THR A 16 -13.43 92.84 -104.13
N GLN A 17 -12.56 92.54 -103.16
CA GLN A 17 -11.63 93.55 -102.62
C GLN A 17 -10.16 93.26 -102.94
N PRO A 18 -9.37 94.27 -103.38
CA PRO A 18 -7.97 94.12 -103.77
C PRO A 18 -7.05 93.85 -102.57
N CYS A 19 -6.06 92.98 -102.80
CA CYS A 19 -5.06 92.53 -101.84
C CYS A 19 -4.07 93.66 -101.46
N PRO A 20 -3.78 93.96 -100.18
CA PRO A 20 -2.65 94.81 -99.80
C PRO A 20 -1.31 94.07 -99.98
N PRO A 21 -0.19 94.78 -100.24
CA PRO A 21 1.08 94.18 -100.68
C PRO A 21 1.81 93.42 -99.56
N GLN A 22 2.69 92.49 -99.98
CA GLN A 22 3.53 91.64 -99.10
C GLN A 22 4.32 92.44 -98.04
N PRO A 23 4.42 91.95 -96.79
CA PRO A 23 5.41 92.41 -95.84
C PRO A 23 6.71 91.60 -95.92
N GLU A 24 7.79 92.30 -95.61
CA GLU A 24 9.21 91.95 -95.76
C GLU A 24 9.70 90.69 -95.01
N VAL A 25 10.85 90.18 -95.47
CA VAL A 25 11.58 88.98 -95.02
C VAL A 25 11.83 88.90 -93.49
N GLY A 26 11.77 90.01 -92.76
CA GLY A 26 11.99 90.07 -91.29
C GLY A 26 10.84 89.55 -90.42
N ALA A 27 9.59 89.55 -90.89
CA ALA A 27 8.46 89.03 -90.10
C ALA A 27 8.52 87.49 -89.96
N ARG A 28 9.03 86.81 -90.98
CA ARG A 28 9.15 85.35 -91.03
C ARG A 28 10.27 84.82 -90.14
N SER A 29 11.40 85.53 -90.03
CA SER A 29 12.49 85.16 -89.10
C SER A 29 12.07 85.38 -87.64
N ARG A 30 11.37 86.48 -87.33
CA ARG A 30 10.81 86.73 -85.99
C ARG A 30 9.79 85.68 -85.58
N TRP A 31 8.85 85.30 -86.45
CA TRP A 31 7.89 84.21 -86.17
C TRP A 31 8.59 82.86 -85.96
N LYS A 32 9.64 82.56 -86.72
CA LYS A 32 10.44 81.33 -86.53
C LYS A 32 11.18 81.33 -85.20
N ALA A 33 11.77 82.45 -84.78
CA ALA A 33 12.42 82.58 -83.48
C ALA A 33 11.42 82.42 -82.33
N LEU A 34 10.27 83.08 -82.41
CA LEU A 34 9.20 82.98 -81.41
C LEU A 34 8.58 81.58 -81.35
N LYS A 35 8.48 80.89 -82.49
CA LYS A 35 8.08 79.49 -82.56
C LYS A 35 9.12 78.57 -81.92
N ALA A 36 10.41 78.84 -82.13
CA ALA A 36 11.49 78.08 -81.51
C ALA A 36 11.54 78.30 -79.99
N GLU A 37 11.37 79.53 -79.51
CA GLU A 37 11.26 79.86 -78.07
C GLU A 37 10.01 79.25 -77.43
N LEU A 38 8.88 79.24 -78.13
CA LEU A 38 7.67 78.56 -77.66
C LEU A 38 7.89 77.04 -77.60
N SER A 39 8.55 76.45 -78.60
CA SER A 39 8.90 75.03 -78.61
C SER A 39 9.88 74.67 -77.49
N SER A 40 10.92 75.47 -77.26
CA SER A 40 11.87 75.23 -76.16
C SER A 40 11.21 75.41 -74.79
N GLY A 41 10.35 76.43 -74.62
CA GLY A 41 9.58 76.60 -73.39
C GLY A 41 8.56 75.48 -73.14
N MET A 42 8.00 74.90 -74.20
CA MET A 42 7.13 73.72 -74.10
C MET A 42 7.93 72.48 -73.68
N GLU A 43 9.13 72.28 -74.24
CA GLU A 43 10.03 71.20 -73.84
C GLU A 43 10.47 71.33 -72.36
N GLU A 44 10.87 72.53 -71.93
CA GLU A 44 11.24 72.81 -70.53
C GLU A 44 10.07 72.57 -69.55
N THR A 45 8.86 72.99 -69.93
CA THR A 45 7.67 72.76 -69.10
C THR A 45 7.26 71.29 -69.05
N GLU A 46 7.40 70.54 -70.15
CA GLU A 46 7.19 69.09 -70.19
C GLU A 46 8.20 68.34 -69.33
N GLU A 47 9.48 68.72 -69.36
CA GLU A 47 10.52 68.15 -68.49
C GLU A 47 10.24 68.44 -67.00
N LEU A 48 9.83 69.67 -66.67
CA LEU A 48 9.44 70.04 -65.31
C LEU A 48 8.24 69.21 -64.85
N LEU A 49 7.20 69.06 -65.69
CA LEU A 49 6.02 68.24 -65.39
C LEU A 49 6.39 66.77 -65.16
N ARG A 50 7.28 66.21 -65.98
CA ARG A 50 7.79 64.84 -65.83
C ARG A 50 8.53 64.67 -64.50
N SER A 51 9.41 65.61 -64.15
CA SER A 51 10.14 65.60 -62.88
C SER A 51 9.20 65.71 -61.66
N LEU A 52 8.14 66.52 -61.75
CA LEU A 52 7.13 66.66 -60.70
C LEU A 52 6.28 65.40 -60.56
N GLN A 53 5.92 64.75 -61.67
CA GLN A 53 5.21 63.46 -61.67
C GLN A 53 6.04 62.37 -61.00
N GLU A 54 7.33 62.27 -61.32
CA GLU A 54 8.25 61.33 -60.66
C GLU A 54 8.38 61.60 -59.15
N ARG A 55 8.49 62.88 -58.76
CA ARG A 55 8.51 63.26 -57.33
C ARG A 55 7.21 62.89 -56.63
N LEU A 56 6.05 63.10 -57.25
CA LEU A 56 4.75 62.68 -56.69
C LEU A 56 4.66 61.15 -56.53
N GLN A 57 5.13 60.39 -57.52
CA GLN A 57 5.21 58.94 -57.42
C GLN A 57 6.15 58.50 -56.29
N GLN A 58 7.29 59.18 -56.12
CA GLN A 58 8.21 58.92 -55.03
C GLN A 58 7.60 59.24 -53.66
N ILE A 59 6.86 60.34 -53.53
CA ILE A 59 6.12 60.68 -52.31
C ILE A 59 5.05 59.62 -52.02
N SER A 60 4.32 59.17 -53.04
CA SER A 60 3.27 58.15 -52.88
C SER A 60 3.84 56.79 -52.44
N SER A 61 5.00 56.38 -52.95
CA SER A 61 5.66 55.13 -52.56
C SER A 61 6.23 55.23 -51.14
N ARG A 62 6.84 56.35 -50.77
CA ARG A 62 7.28 56.63 -49.39
C ARG A 62 6.11 56.61 -48.41
N ARG A 63 4.98 57.23 -48.76
CA ARG A 63 3.76 57.21 -47.94
C ARG A 63 3.25 55.79 -47.73
N ARG A 64 3.15 54.98 -48.78
CA ARG A 64 2.76 53.56 -48.66
C ARG A 64 3.69 52.77 -47.73
N ARG A 65 5.01 52.95 -47.89
CA ARG A 65 6.01 52.29 -47.03
C ARG A 65 5.89 52.72 -45.57
N LEU A 66 5.67 54.01 -45.30
CA LEU A 66 5.44 54.50 -43.93
C LEU A 66 4.17 53.89 -43.32
N THR A 67 3.07 53.81 -44.07
CA THR A 67 1.84 53.16 -43.58
C THR A 67 2.08 51.69 -43.22
N GLN A 68 2.82 50.94 -44.04
CA GLN A 68 3.17 49.55 -43.75
C GLN A 68 4.05 49.42 -42.50
N LEU A 69 5.05 50.29 -42.34
CA LEU A 69 5.91 50.29 -41.15
C LEU A 69 5.14 50.65 -39.88
N LEU A 70 4.19 51.59 -39.94
CA LEU A 70 3.32 51.92 -38.82
C LEU A 70 2.43 50.74 -38.42
N GLN A 71 1.84 50.04 -39.40
CA GLN A 71 1.06 48.82 -39.13
C GLN A 71 1.92 47.73 -38.48
N LEU A 72 3.13 47.51 -38.99
CA LEU A 72 4.09 46.57 -38.41
C LEU A 72 4.42 46.94 -36.96
N LEU A 73 4.73 48.21 -36.69
CA LEU A 73 5.05 48.70 -35.36
C LEU A 73 3.88 48.50 -34.39
N HIS A 74 2.65 48.84 -34.80
CA HIS A 74 1.45 48.59 -34.00
C HIS A 74 1.24 47.10 -33.70
N SER A 75 1.44 46.23 -34.69
CA SER A 75 1.34 44.78 -34.49
C SER A 75 2.39 44.27 -33.49
N LYS A 76 3.64 44.76 -33.58
CA LYS A 76 4.73 44.40 -32.68
C LYS A 76 4.50 44.89 -31.26
N ARG A 77 3.94 46.10 -31.11
CA ARG A 77 3.55 46.63 -29.81
C ARG A 77 2.48 45.76 -29.14
N ARG A 78 1.43 45.37 -29.87
CA ARG A 78 0.39 44.47 -29.35
C ARG A 78 0.95 43.10 -28.96
N GLN A 79 1.84 42.52 -29.78
CA GLN A 79 2.53 41.26 -29.46
C GLN A 79 3.34 41.38 -28.15
N ARG A 80 4.06 42.49 -27.95
CA ARG A 80 4.82 42.73 -26.72
C ARG A 80 3.93 42.83 -25.48
N GLU A 81 2.80 43.52 -25.58
CA GLU A 81 1.82 43.64 -24.49
C GLU A 81 1.22 42.27 -24.14
N GLN A 82 0.86 41.46 -25.15
CA GLN A 82 0.37 40.08 -24.95
C GLN A 82 1.42 39.19 -24.27
N LEU A 83 2.68 39.26 -24.71
CA LEU A 83 3.78 38.50 -24.11
C LEU A 83 4.00 38.91 -22.65
N ALA A 84 3.96 40.21 -22.34
CA ALA A 84 4.08 40.69 -20.96
C ALA A 84 2.97 40.13 -20.05
N VAL A 85 1.72 40.10 -20.53
CA VAL A 85 0.60 39.50 -19.79
C VAL A 85 0.80 37.99 -19.61
N SER A 86 1.24 37.27 -20.65
CA SER A 86 1.50 35.83 -20.53
C SER A 86 2.64 35.51 -19.56
N LEU A 87 3.68 36.33 -19.53
CA LEU A 87 4.82 36.17 -18.64
C LEU A 87 4.39 36.37 -17.18
N LEU A 88 3.60 37.40 -16.90
CA LEU A 88 3.04 37.62 -15.57
C LEU A 88 2.15 36.44 -15.12
N LYS A 89 1.31 35.90 -16.02
CA LYS A 89 0.51 34.71 -15.73
C LYS A 89 1.37 33.49 -15.41
N ALA A 90 2.44 33.26 -16.17
CA ALA A 90 3.37 32.15 -15.94
C ALA A 90 4.11 32.31 -14.60
N GLN A 91 4.54 33.53 -14.25
CA GLN A 91 5.16 33.82 -12.96
C GLN A 91 4.20 33.56 -11.79
N ASN A 92 2.96 34.00 -11.89
CA ASN A 92 1.96 33.74 -10.85
C ASN A 92 1.65 32.24 -10.70
N ALA A 93 1.59 31.51 -11.81
CA ALA A 93 1.41 30.06 -11.79
C ALA A 93 2.59 29.36 -11.10
N LEU A 94 3.83 29.76 -11.40
CA LEU A 94 5.03 29.24 -10.74
C LEU A 94 5.00 29.48 -9.22
N LEU A 95 4.65 30.69 -8.78
CA LEU A 95 4.54 31.01 -7.35
C LEU A 95 3.48 30.16 -6.66
N SER A 96 2.34 29.91 -7.32
CA SER A 96 1.29 29.01 -6.81
C SER A 96 1.80 27.57 -6.68
N CYS A 97 2.49 27.06 -7.70
CA CYS A 97 3.09 25.72 -7.66
C CYS A 97 4.13 25.60 -6.54
N ASP A 98 4.97 26.61 -6.33
CA ASP A 98 5.96 26.61 -5.24
C ASP A 98 5.29 26.56 -3.86
N GLN A 99 4.18 27.27 -3.68
CA GLN A 99 3.39 27.21 -2.44
C GLN A 99 2.79 25.82 -2.23
N GLN A 100 2.20 25.23 -3.26
CA GLN A 100 1.66 23.87 -3.21
C GLN A 100 2.72 22.82 -2.91
N LEU A 101 3.91 22.94 -3.52
CA LEU A 101 5.04 22.04 -3.23
C LEU A 101 5.51 22.16 -1.78
N LYS A 102 5.55 23.37 -1.22
CA LYS A 102 5.89 23.56 0.20
C LYS A 102 4.86 22.91 1.11
N GLN A 103 3.56 23.06 0.79
CA GLN A 103 2.48 22.43 1.55
C GLN A 103 2.59 20.90 1.51
N LEU A 104 2.70 20.31 0.32
CA LEU A 104 2.80 18.86 0.13
C LEU A 104 4.05 18.28 0.82
N ARG A 105 5.18 18.99 0.81
CA ARG A 105 6.39 18.59 1.55
C ARG A 105 6.14 18.59 3.07
N GLY A 106 5.41 19.57 3.59
CA GLY A 106 5.02 19.63 4.99
C GLY A 106 4.11 18.47 5.39
N GLU A 107 3.09 18.19 4.57
CA GLU A 107 2.16 17.06 4.77
C GLU A 107 2.90 15.71 4.73
N ALA A 108 3.80 15.51 3.77
CA ALA A 108 4.62 14.30 3.68
C ALA A 108 5.53 14.13 4.89
N ALA A 109 6.18 15.20 5.37
CA ALA A 109 7.02 15.15 6.56
C ALA A 109 6.20 14.82 7.83
N ALA A 110 5.01 15.39 7.97
CA ALA A 110 4.11 15.08 9.08
C ALA A 110 3.64 13.62 9.05
N ALA A 111 3.25 13.10 7.88
CA ALA A 111 2.85 11.71 7.71
C ALA A 111 4.01 10.75 8.02
N LEU A 112 5.23 11.05 7.56
CA LEU A 112 6.42 10.28 7.92
C LEU A 112 6.68 10.30 9.43
N GLY A 113 6.53 11.45 10.09
CA GLY A 113 6.64 11.56 11.55
C GLY A 113 5.63 10.66 12.28
N GLN A 114 4.39 10.63 11.82
CA GLN A 114 3.36 9.74 12.36
C GLN A 114 3.72 8.27 12.14
N LEU A 115 4.14 7.87 10.94
CA LEU A 115 4.54 6.49 10.64
C LEU A 115 5.69 6.03 11.54
N LEU A 116 6.70 6.87 11.76
CA LEU A 116 7.80 6.57 12.66
C LEU A 116 7.32 6.40 14.12
N SER A 117 6.36 7.21 14.56
CA SER A 117 5.77 7.07 15.91
C SER A 117 4.99 5.76 16.06
N TRP A 118 4.21 5.37 15.05
CA TRP A 118 3.48 4.11 15.04
C TRP A 118 4.40 2.90 14.98
N GLN A 119 5.49 3.01 14.21
CA GLN A 119 6.53 2.00 14.18
C GLN A 119 7.14 1.79 15.56
N ARG A 120 7.58 2.86 16.23
CA ARG A 120 8.13 2.76 17.60
C ARG A 120 7.12 2.14 18.56
N PHE A 121 5.86 2.56 18.52
CA PHE A 121 4.82 2.02 19.37
C PHE A 121 4.60 0.52 19.14
N ARG A 122 4.52 0.10 17.88
CA ARG A 122 4.44 -1.32 17.50
C ARG A 122 5.66 -2.08 17.99
N ASP A 123 6.86 -1.55 17.82
CA ASP A 123 8.10 -2.21 18.21
C ASP A 123 8.15 -2.38 19.74
N THR A 124 7.76 -1.36 20.52
CA THR A 124 7.60 -1.46 21.99
C THR A 124 6.54 -2.48 22.40
N LEU A 125 5.39 -2.50 21.71
CA LEU A 125 4.37 -3.54 21.97
C LEU A 125 4.90 -4.94 21.65
N GLN A 126 5.65 -5.09 20.58
CA GLN A 126 6.25 -6.37 20.20
C GLN A 126 7.26 -6.83 21.25
N GLU A 127 8.11 -5.95 21.77
CA GLU A 127 9.02 -6.25 22.90
C GLU A 127 8.24 -6.73 24.13
N HIS A 128 7.14 -6.05 24.48
CA HIS A 128 6.29 -6.49 25.59
C HIS A 128 5.62 -7.85 25.34
N VAL A 129 5.17 -8.11 24.11
CA VAL A 129 4.58 -9.40 23.74
C VAL A 129 5.62 -10.51 23.81
N VAL A 130 6.83 -10.31 23.29
CA VAL A 130 7.92 -11.29 23.34
C VAL A 130 8.34 -11.56 24.79
N ALA A 131 8.57 -10.50 25.58
CA ALA A 131 8.92 -10.65 26.99
C ALA A 131 7.84 -11.39 27.80
N LYS A 132 6.55 -11.16 27.48
CA LYS A 132 5.45 -11.90 28.12
C LYS A 132 5.32 -13.33 27.60
N GLN A 133 5.54 -13.60 26.31
CA GLN A 133 5.50 -14.95 25.74
C GLN A 133 6.57 -15.87 26.37
N GLU A 134 7.71 -15.33 26.78
CA GLU A 134 8.72 -16.08 27.51
C GLU A 134 8.27 -16.54 28.91
N VAL A 135 7.29 -15.87 29.51
CA VAL A 135 6.79 -16.19 30.85
C VAL A 135 5.44 -16.91 30.80
N MET A 136 4.71 -16.80 29.69
CA MET A 136 3.38 -17.37 29.55
C MET A 136 3.42 -18.90 29.41
N GLU A 137 2.79 -19.57 30.37
CA GLU A 137 2.56 -21.02 30.35
C GLU A 137 1.31 -21.40 29.51
N ILE A 138 0.51 -20.41 29.10
CA ILE A 138 -0.71 -20.57 28.30
C ILE A 138 -0.58 -19.71 27.04
N ARG A 139 -0.68 -20.32 25.85
CA ARG A 139 -0.54 -19.67 24.55
C ARG A 139 -1.81 -19.83 23.73
N LEU A 140 -2.33 -18.73 23.20
CA LEU A 140 -3.41 -18.77 22.20
C LEU A 140 -2.85 -19.28 20.87
N ILE A 141 -3.41 -20.36 20.34
CA ILE A 141 -3.04 -20.95 19.04
C ILE A 141 -3.90 -20.35 17.92
N SER A 142 -5.22 -20.40 18.10
CA SER A 142 -6.17 -19.88 17.13
C SER A 142 -7.42 -19.37 17.85
N PHE A 143 -8.13 -18.46 17.18
CA PHE A 143 -9.36 -17.86 17.66
C PHE A 143 -10.29 -17.64 16.48
N ASN A 144 -11.53 -18.12 16.59
CA ASN A 144 -12.58 -17.92 15.60
C ASN A 144 -13.88 -17.43 16.29
N GLN A 145 -15.00 -17.43 15.57
CA GLN A 145 -16.26 -16.84 16.07
C GLN A 145 -16.92 -17.64 17.21
N SER A 146 -16.59 -18.92 17.38
CA SER A 146 -17.25 -19.81 18.35
C SER A 146 -16.29 -20.77 19.05
N GLU A 147 -14.99 -20.66 18.76
CA GLU A 147 -13.97 -21.55 19.29
C GLU A 147 -12.61 -20.84 19.40
N MET A 148 -11.88 -21.20 20.46
CA MET A 148 -10.53 -20.77 20.77
C MET A 148 -9.68 -21.99 21.08
N LEU A 149 -8.54 -22.13 20.40
CA LEU A 149 -7.56 -23.17 20.70
C LEU A 149 -6.42 -22.59 21.52
N VAL A 150 -6.11 -23.24 22.64
CA VAL A 150 -5.11 -22.80 23.60
C VAL A 150 -4.12 -23.94 23.86
N GLU A 151 -2.84 -23.61 23.94
CA GLU A 151 -1.76 -24.53 24.29
C GLU A 151 -1.24 -24.20 25.69
N ILE A 152 -1.20 -25.18 26.57
CA ILE A 152 -0.57 -25.07 27.89
C ILE A 152 0.79 -25.77 27.84
N ARG A 153 1.86 -25.00 28.09
CA ARG A 153 3.23 -25.51 28.22
C ARG A 153 3.79 -25.05 29.57
N PRO A 154 3.65 -25.85 30.63
CA PRO A 154 4.23 -25.53 31.93
C PRO A 154 5.76 -25.46 31.81
N ARG A 155 6.39 -24.57 32.58
CA ARG A 155 7.85 -24.51 32.68
C ARG A 155 8.29 -24.94 34.08
N PHE A 156 9.26 -25.84 34.14
CA PHE A 156 9.84 -26.38 35.36
C PHE A 156 11.32 -25.95 35.44
N PRO A 157 11.64 -24.85 36.14
CA PRO A 157 13.03 -24.36 36.25
C PRO A 157 13.94 -25.33 37.00
N SER A 158 13.36 -26.07 37.95
CA SER A 158 14.07 -26.98 38.87
C SER A 158 14.18 -28.42 38.36
N ASP A 159 13.52 -28.77 37.25
CA ASP A 159 13.60 -30.10 36.65
C ASP A 159 13.52 -29.99 35.11
N PRO A 160 14.66 -30.00 34.41
CA PRO A 160 14.69 -29.85 32.97
C PRO A 160 14.06 -31.04 32.23
N SER A 161 14.03 -32.24 32.83
CA SER A 161 13.41 -33.42 32.21
C SER A 161 11.89 -33.27 32.11
N SER A 162 11.28 -32.62 33.09
CA SER A 162 9.85 -32.27 33.08
C SER A 162 9.49 -31.21 32.02
N ASN A 163 10.47 -30.53 31.40
CA ASN A 163 10.22 -29.62 30.27
C ASN A 163 10.11 -30.34 28.92
N GLU A 164 10.38 -31.65 28.87
CA GLU A 164 10.16 -32.50 27.68
C GLU A 164 8.70 -32.98 27.57
N LEU A 165 7.87 -32.68 28.56
CA LEU A 165 6.45 -32.97 28.55
C LEU A 165 5.76 -32.30 27.35
N GLU A 166 4.99 -33.09 26.61
CA GLU A 166 4.24 -32.59 25.46
C GLU A 166 3.29 -31.45 25.88
N PRO A 167 3.06 -30.43 25.03
CA PRO A 167 2.14 -29.36 25.37
C PRO A 167 0.68 -29.85 25.41
N LEU A 168 -0.07 -29.41 26.41
CA LEU A 168 -1.49 -29.73 26.54
C LEU A 168 -2.34 -28.77 25.68
N ARG A 169 -2.97 -29.29 24.64
CA ARG A 169 -3.89 -28.51 23.78
C ARG A 169 -5.31 -28.59 24.29
N LEU A 170 -5.96 -27.44 24.34
CA LEU A 170 -7.33 -27.26 24.80
C LEU A 170 -8.15 -26.52 23.74
N SER A 171 -9.38 -26.96 23.52
CA SER A 171 -10.39 -26.21 22.76
C SER A 171 -11.41 -25.62 23.73
N VAL A 172 -11.69 -24.33 23.58
CA VAL A 172 -12.79 -23.64 24.25
C VAL A 172 -13.81 -23.34 23.17
N SER A 173 -14.99 -23.91 23.24
CA SER A 173 -16.10 -23.59 22.34
C SER A 173 -17.20 -22.87 23.10
N TRP A 174 -17.92 -21.96 22.45
CA TRP A 174 -19.02 -21.20 23.07
C TRP A 174 -20.16 -20.95 22.09
N ARG A 175 -21.34 -20.66 22.63
CA ARG A 175 -22.52 -20.21 21.88
C ARG A 175 -23.03 -18.88 22.45
N HIS A 176 -24.12 -18.37 21.87
CA HIS A 176 -24.71 -17.08 22.25
C HIS A 176 -25.30 -17.03 23.67
N ASP A 177 -25.16 -18.09 24.46
CA ASP A 177 -25.72 -18.24 25.81
C ASP A 177 -24.71 -17.93 26.93
N ASP A 178 -23.62 -17.23 26.63
CA ASP A 178 -22.54 -16.85 27.58
C ASP A 178 -21.89 -18.03 28.31
N ARG A 179 -22.08 -19.25 27.78
CA ARG A 179 -21.49 -20.48 28.28
C ARG A 179 -20.38 -20.95 27.36
N PHE A 180 -19.33 -21.47 27.97
CA PHE A 180 -18.26 -22.15 27.27
C PHE A 180 -18.24 -23.62 27.61
N LEU A 181 -17.64 -24.41 26.72
CA LEU A 181 -17.25 -25.78 26.91
C LEU A 181 -15.74 -25.85 26.65
N LEU A 182 -14.98 -26.22 27.66
CA LEU A 182 -13.55 -26.49 27.55
C LEU A 182 -13.38 -27.99 27.30
N GLN A 183 -12.53 -28.37 26.35
CA GLN A 183 -12.19 -29.77 26.05
C GLN A 183 -10.69 -29.90 25.86
N VAL A 184 -10.16 -31.07 26.19
CA VAL A 184 -8.78 -31.44 25.88
C VAL A 184 -8.75 -32.04 24.48
N ASP A 185 -7.76 -31.69 23.67
CA ASP A 185 -7.55 -32.27 22.34
C ASP A 185 -7.44 -33.80 22.40
N GLU A 186 -7.94 -34.51 21.39
CA GLU A 186 -8.04 -35.98 21.37
C GLU A 186 -6.69 -36.67 21.57
N GLN A 187 -5.60 -36.06 21.10
CA GLN A 187 -4.24 -36.58 21.29
C GLN A 187 -3.78 -36.56 22.76
N ALA A 188 -4.29 -35.61 23.54
CA ALA A 188 -4.06 -35.49 24.98
C ALA A 188 -5.25 -36.04 25.79
N ALA A 189 -6.24 -36.66 25.15
CA ALA A 189 -7.36 -37.28 25.81
C ALA A 189 -6.85 -38.35 26.79
N GLY A 190 -7.30 -38.25 28.04
CA GLY A 190 -6.84 -39.15 29.09
C GLY A 190 -5.50 -38.76 29.73
N LEU A 191 -4.96 -37.57 29.53
CA LEU A 191 -3.85 -37.05 30.37
C LEU A 191 -4.34 -36.19 31.55
N VAL A 192 -5.47 -35.51 31.38
CA VAL A 192 -6.12 -34.66 32.39
C VAL A 192 -7.60 -35.01 32.44
N GLU A 193 -8.23 -34.93 33.61
CA GLU A 193 -9.68 -35.09 33.74
C GLU A 193 -10.42 -34.09 32.85
N GLY A 194 -11.38 -34.61 32.08
CA GLY A 194 -12.03 -33.95 30.95
C GLY A 194 -12.64 -32.61 31.34
N CYS A 195 -12.23 -31.58 30.60
CA CYS A 195 -12.59 -30.20 30.86
C CYS A 195 -14.11 -29.94 30.83
N GLY A 196 -14.53 -28.95 31.63
CA GLY A 196 -15.93 -28.70 31.97
C GLY A 196 -16.60 -27.59 31.15
N SER A 197 -17.86 -27.34 31.49
CA SER A 197 -18.61 -26.17 31.00
C SER A 197 -18.75 -25.14 32.11
N GLY A 198 -18.79 -23.86 31.77
CA GLY A 198 -18.97 -22.77 32.73
C GLY A 198 -19.46 -21.49 32.06
N SER A 199 -19.66 -20.45 32.86
CA SER A 199 -19.89 -19.09 32.34
C SER A 199 -18.58 -18.48 31.85
N TRP A 200 -18.59 -17.62 30.85
CA TRP A 200 -17.35 -16.99 30.35
C TRP A 200 -16.49 -16.31 31.43
N SER A 201 -17.12 -15.80 32.49
CA SER A 201 -16.43 -15.22 33.65
C SER A 201 -15.51 -16.22 34.40
N GLU A 202 -15.82 -17.52 34.33
CA GLU A 202 -15.09 -18.61 34.99
C GLU A 202 -14.02 -19.24 34.11
N LEU A 203 -13.90 -18.84 32.84
CA LEU A 203 -12.93 -19.49 31.94
C LEU A 203 -11.49 -19.36 32.47
N SER A 204 -11.14 -18.18 32.96
CA SER A 204 -9.80 -17.94 33.51
C SER A 204 -9.47 -18.85 34.69
N THR A 205 -10.45 -19.09 35.58
CA THR A 205 -10.28 -19.95 36.75
C THR A 205 -10.20 -21.41 36.34
N GLN A 206 -11.00 -21.85 35.36
CA GLN A 206 -10.92 -23.21 34.83
C GLN A 206 -9.59 -23.47 34.12
N LEU A 207 -9.11 -22.56 33.26
CA LEU A 207 -7.81 -22.69 32.60
C LEU A 207 -6.66 -22.76 33.61
N LEU A 208 -6.72 -21.96 34.68
CA LEU A 208 -5.74 -22.02 35.76
C LEU A 208 -5.80 -23.33 36.55
N ALA A 209 -7.01 -23.88 36.77
CA ALA A 209 -7.17 -25.18 37.41
C ALA A 209 -6.53 -26.30 36.56
N VAL A 210 -6.78 -26.29 35.25
CA VAL A 210 -6.15 -27.24 34.30
C VAL A 210 -4.63 -27.08 34.30
N LEU A 211 -4.11 -25.86 34.20
CA LEU A 211 -2.66 -25.58 34.28
C LEU A 211 -2.05 -26.13 35.57
N LYS A 212 -2.67 -25.87 36.73
CA LYS A 212 -2.19 -26.35 38.03
C LYS A 212 -2.24 -27.87 38.13
N GLY A 213 -3.32 -28.49 37.67
CA GLY A 213 -3.47 -29.95 37.65
C GLY A 213 -2.41 -30.61 36.78
N TYR A 214 -2.24 -30.11 35.55
CA TYR A 214 -1.24 -30.59 34.60
C TYR A 214 0.18 -30.44 35.16
N ARG A 215 0.49 -29.28 35.75
CA ARG A 215 1.76 -29.01 36.41
C ARG A 215 2.02 -29.93 37.61
N GLY A 216 0.99 -30.19 38.42
CA GLY A 216 1.10 -31.03 39.61
C GLY A 216 1.34 -32.51 39.29
N GLN A 217 0.99 -32.95 38.08
CA GLN A 217 1.16 -34.34 37.62
C GLN A 217 2.34 -34.50 36.65
N ALA A 218 3.17 -33.48 36.47
CA ALA A 218 4.19 -33.45 35.42
C ALA A 218 5.13 -34.67 35.45
N GLU A 219 5.66 -35.03 36.63
CA GLU A 219 6.57 -36.18 36.78
C GLU A 219 5.90 -37.50 36.35
N LEU A 220 4.66 -37.73 36.77
CA LEU A 220 3.86 -38.91 36.38
C LEU A 220 3.61 -38.92 34.87
N LEU A 221 3.19 -37.79 34.30
CA LEU A 221 2.87 -37.70 32.88
C LEU A 221 4.11 -37.84 32.00
N CYS A 222 5.28 -37.32 32.43
CA CYS A 222 6.56 -37.53 31.76
C CYS A 222 6.94 -39.02 31.73
N GLU A 223 6.78 -39.72 32.86
CA GLU A 223 7.03 -41.16 32.91
C GLU A 223 6.08 -41.92 31.98
N ILE A 224 4.78 -41.62 32.01
CA ILE A 224 3.79 -42.24 31.11
C ILE A 224 4.12 -41.96 29.64
N GLN A 225 4.46 -40.73 29.28
CA GLN A 225 4.84 -40.34 27.91
C GLN A 225 6.06 -41.15 27.45
N SER A 226 7.06 -41.30 28.31
CA SER A 226 8.25 -42.11 28.01
C SER A 226 7.88 -43.58 27.80
N LEU A 227 7.01 -44.14 28.65
CA LEU A 227 6.60 -45.54 28.58
C LEU A 227 5.72 -45.86 27.36
N ARG A 228 4.92 -44.91 26.87
CA ARG A 228 4.09 -45.07 25.66
C ARG A 228 4.91 -45.38 24.41
N SER A 229 6.18 -44.98 24.36
CA SER A 229 7.07 -45.31 23.25
C SER A 229 7.52 -46.78 23.24
N CYS A 230 7.48 -47.45 24.40
CA CYS A 230 8.00 -48.80 24.59
C CYS A 230 6.93 -49.86 24.86
N TYR A 231 5.75 -49.44 25.35
CA TYR A 231 4.71 -50.34 25.82
C TYR A 231 3.33 -49.92 25.30
N ALA A 232 2.47 -50.89 25.00
CA ALA A 232 1.06 -50.65 24.70
C ALA A 232 0.31 -50.34 26.00
N ILE A 233 0.26 -49.06 26.36
CA ILE A 233 -0.33 -48.58 27.61
C ILE A 233 -1.38 -47.50 27.38
N ASP A 234 -2.45 -47.55 28.17
CA ASP A 234 -3.47 -46.52 28.27
C ASP A 234 -3.52 -45.95 29.69
N TRP A 235 -3.71 -44.64 29.81
CA TRP A 235 -3.82 -43.95 31.10
C TRP A 235 -5.24 -43.42 31.28
N CYS A 236 -5.84 -43.71 32.43
CA CYS A 236 -7.18 -43.30 32.81
C CYS A 236 -7.10 -42.35 34.02
N PRO A 237 -7.05 -41.01 33.83
CA PRO A 237 -6.83 -40.04 34.91
C PRO A 237 -7.90 -40.13 36.00
N ALA A 238 -9.16 -40.26 35.60
CA ALA A 238 -10.31 -40.29 36.52
C ALA A 238 -10.29 -41.49 37.48
N GLN A 239 -9.61 -42.57 37.11
CA GLN A 239 -9.44 -43.76 37.96
C GLN A 239 -8.02 -43.88 38.51
N ARG A 240 -7.12 -42.94 38.14
CA ARG A 240 -5.67 -43.02 38.35
C ARG A 240 -5.10 -44.40 38.01
N LEU A 241 -5.55 -44.95 36.88
CA LEU A 241 -5.25 -46.32 36.47
C LEU A 241 -4.48 -46.33 35.15
N LEU A 242 -3.34 -47.02 35.14
CA LEU A 242 -2.58 -47.35 33.95
C LEU A 242 -2.89 -48.78 33.52
N VAL A 243 -3.36 -48.94 32.29
CA VAL A 243 -3.67 -50.23 31.68
C VAL A 243 -2.52 -50.59 30.76
N TYR A 244 -1.93 -51.77 30.96
CA TYR A 244 -0.85 -52.29 30.13
C TYR A 244 -1.30 -53.55 29.41
N LEU A 245 -1.28 -53.51 28.08
CA LEU A 245 -1.56 -54.66 27.22
C LEU A 245 -0.25 -55.39 26.92
N LYS A 246 0.02 -56.48 27.65
CA LYS A 246 1.22 -57.31 27.43
C LYS A 246 1.06 -58.19 26.18
N SER A 247 -0.13 -58.73 25.96
CA SER A 247 -0.50 -59.51 24.77
C SER A 247 -1.99 -59.37 24.49
N ALA A 248 -2.47 -59.88 23.35
CA ALA A 248 -3.88 -59.82 22.98
C ALA A 248 -4.85 -60.40 24.03
N SER A 249 -4.38 -61.33 24.87
CA SER A 249 -5.16 -61.94 25.94
C SER A 249 -4.79 -61.48 27.33
N LEU A 250 -3.69 -60.73 27.52
CA LEU A 250 -3.14 -60.42 28.84
C LEU A 250 -3.07 -58.91 29.09
N VAL A 251 -3.85 -58.46 30.08
CA VAL A 251 -3.97 -57.05 30.48
C VAL A 251 -3.58 -56.90 31.95
N CYS A 252 -2.71 -55.94 32.24
CA CYS A 252 -2.32 -55.57 33.59
C CYS A 252 -2.89 -54.21 33.95
N HIS A 253 -3.40 -54.05 35.16
CA HIS A 253 -3.95 -52.81 35.68
C HIS A 253 -3.10 -52.32 36.85
N LEU A 254 -2.43 -51.19 36.68
CA LEU A 254 -1.60 -50.54 37.67
C LEU A 254 -2.34 -49.31 38.21
N GLU A 255 -2.60 -49.29 39.52
CA GLU A 255 -3.18 -48.15 40.21
C GLU A 255 -2.07 -47.23 40.71
N VAL A 256 -2.26 -45.93 40.54
CA VAL A 256 -1.29 -44.91 40.93
C VAL A 256 -1.89 -44.05 42.05
N GLU A 257 -1.33 -44.15 43.24
CA GLU A 257 -1.78 -43.37 44.40
C GLU A 257 -1.56 -41.86 44.19
N GLU A 258 -2.29 -41.04 44.94
CA GLU A 258 -2.10 -39.60 44.94
C GLU A 258 -0.70 -39.19 45.40
N GLY A 259 -0.14 -38.14 44.78
CA GLY A 259 1.19 -37.65 45.10
C GLY A 259 2.34 -38.49 44.56
N TYR A 260 2.08 -39.54 43.77
CA TYR A 260 3.10 -40.27 43.00
C TYR A 260 3.82 -39.32 42.01
N PRO A 261 5.15 -39.42 41.82
CA PRO A 261 6.06 -40.43 42.39
C PRO A 261 6.65 -40.07 43.76
N ARG A 262 6.43 -38.86 44.27
CA ARG A 262 7.11 -38.35 45.47
C ARG A 262 6.59 -38.95 46.78
N HIS A 263 5.27 -39.13 46.91
CA HIS A 263 4.61 -39.55 48.14
C HIS A 263 3.66 -40.75 47.92
N GLY A 264 3.11 -40.87 46.71
CA GLY A 264 2.29 -42.01 46.31
C GLY A 264 3.11 -43.12 45.69
N ARG A 265 2.49 -44.30 45.51
CA ARG A 265 3.08 -45.49 44.89
C ARG A 265 2.28 -45.97 43.70
N ALA A 266 2.96 -46.70 42.81
CA ALA A 266 2.31 -47.50 41.77
C ALA A 266 2.13 -48.94 42.29
N VAL A 267 0.94 -49.50 42.14
CA VAL A 267 0.57 -50.82 42.67
C VAL A 267 -0.15 -51.63 41.61
N LEU A 268 0.21 -52.91 41.47
CA LEU A 268 -0.53 -53.84 40.62
C LEU A 268 -1.87 -54.20 41.26
N ARG A 269 -2.96 -53.73 40.64
CA ARG A 269 -4.33 -53.93 41.12
C ARG A 269 -4.89 -55.26 40.67
N CYS A 270 -4.77 -55.57 39.38
CA CYS A 270 -5.17 -56.87 38.86
C CYS A 270 -4.46 -57.20 37.55
N VAL A 271 -4.36 -58.49 37.25
CA VAL A 271 -3.94 -59.01 35.95
C VAL A 271 -5.08 -59.86 35.42
N ARG A 272 -5.41 -59.70 34.15
CA ARG A 272 -6.47 -60.45 33.48
C ARG A 272 -5.90 -61.21 32.29
N ARG A 273 -6.14 -62.51 32.23
CA ARG A 273 -5.84 -63.38 31.09
C ARG A 273 -7.15 -63.88 30.50
N ASP A 274 -7.37 -63.62 29.21
CA ASP A 274 -8.63 -63.93 28.50
C ASP A 274 -9.86 -63.37 29.24
N GLY A 275 -9.72 -62.18 29.83
CA GLY A 275 -10.76 -61.52 30.63
C GLY A 275 -10.91 -62.02 32.07
N HIS A 276 -10.23 -63.11 32.46
CA HIS A 276 -10.33 -63.72 33.80
C HIS A 276 -9.19 -63.26 34.71
N PRO A 277 -9.44 -63.01 36.00
CA PRO A 277 -8.40 -62.58 36.94
C PRO A 277 -7.35 -63.67 37.17
N VAL A 278 -6.09 -63.27 37.17
CA VAL A 278 -4.92 -64.12 37.49
C VAL A 278 -4.48 -63.82 38.92
N ASP A 279 -3.99 -64.83 39.64
CA ASP A 279 -3.40 -64.64 40.96
C ASP A 279 -2.13 -63.78 40.86
N THR A 280 -2.13 -62.64 41.54
CA THR A 280 -1.06 -61.66 41.53
C THR A 280 -0.16 -61.74 42.78
N ALA A 281 -0.43 -62.64 43.73
CA ALA A 281 0.27 -62.68 45.02
C ALA A 281 1.80 -62.88 44.88
N ALA A 282 2.24 -63.60 43.84
CA ALA A 282 3.64 -63.85 43.54
C ALA A 282 4.32 -62.73 42.71
N LEU A 283 3.55 -61.78 42.18
CA LEU A 283 4.07 -60.72 41.31
C LEU A 283 4.52 -59.53 42.15
N LYS A 284 5.81 -59.52 42.53
CA LYS A 284 6.43 -58.41 43.25
C LYS A 284 7.74 -58.01 42.59
N PRO A 285 7.88 -56.73 42.17
CA PRO A 285 9.16 -56.18 41.74
C PRO A 285 10.18 -56.23 42.87
N HIS A 286 11.46 -56.27 42.52
CA HIS A 286 12.56 -56.35 43.48
C HIS A 286 12.73 -55.07 44.32
N THR A 287 12.21 -53.95 43.84
CA THR A 287 12.26 -52.64 44.51
C THR A 287 11.09 -52.49 45.48
N ALA A 288 11.35 -51.95 46.68
CA ALA A 288 10.32 -51.76 47.72
C ALA A 288 9.20 -50.77 47.30
N ASN A 289 9.54 -49.73 46.54
CA ASN A 289 8.60 -48.77 45.94
C ASN A 289 8.85 -48.70 44.43
N PRO A 290 8.33 -49.67 43.66
CA PRO A 290 8.52 -49.69 42.21
C PRO A 290 7.83 -48.50 41.54
N SER A 291 8.54 -47.85 40.61
CA SER A 291 7.92 -46.89 39.69
C SER A 291 7.05 -47.60 38.64
N LEU A 292 6.28 -46.84 37.86
CA LEU A 292 5.55 -47.40 36.71
C LEU A 292 6.52 -48.08 35.73
N THR A 293 7.67 -47.46 35.50
CA THR A 293 8.76 -48.03 34.69
C THR A 293 9.22 -49.37 35.25
N ASN A 294 9.50 -49.45 36.56
CA ASN A 294 9.94 -50.70 37.20
C ASN A 294 8.87 -51.78 37.09
N TRP A 295 7.60 -51.42 37.25
CA TRP A 295 6.48 -52.34 37.07
C TRP A 295 6.42 -52.88 35.64
N LEU A 296 6.45 -52.02 34.62
CA LEU A 296 6.35 -52.46 33.23
C LEU A 296 7.56 -53.30 32.78
N VAL A 297 8.77 -52.95 33.23
CA VAL A 297 9.97 -53.77 32.99
C VAL A 297 9.81 -55.15 33.64
N PHE A 298 9.33 -55.21 34.88
CA PHE A 298 9.10 -56.49 35.56
C PHE A 298 8.00 -57.31 34.87
N LEU A 299 6.84 -56.70 34.57
CA LEU A 299 5.70 -57.40 33.99
C LEU A 299 6.01 -57.90 32.57
N SER A 300 6.75 -57.14 31.77
CA SER A 300 7.16 -57.53 30.42
C SER A 300 8.14 -58.70 30.42
N THR A 301 9.08 -58.75 31.38
CA THR A 301 10.08 -59.81 31.49
C THR A 301 9.65 -61.00 32.35
N SER A 302 8.59 -60.86 33.15
CA SER A 302 8.12 -61.91 34.04
C SER A 302 7.54 -63.09 33.25
N PRO A 303 8.03 -64.33 33.47
CA PRO A 303 7.47 -65.54 32.87
C PRO A 303 6.21 -66.04 33.61
N LEU A 304 5.89 -65.47 34.76
CA LEU A 304 4.76 -65.89 35.60
C LEU A 304 3.41 -65.48 35.01
N ILE A 305 3.40 -64.55 34.05
CA ILE A 305 2.21 -64.06 33.36
C ILE A 305 2.41 -63.96 31.85
#